data_AF-A0A316FIZ8-F1
#
_entry.id   AF-A0A316FIZ8-F1
#
_cell.length_a   1.000
_cell.length_b   1.000
_cell.length_c   1.000
_cell.angle_alpha   90.00
_cell.angle_beta   90.00
_cell.angle_gamma   90.00
#
_symmetry.space_group_name_H-M   'P 1'
#
loop_
_entity.id
_entity.type
_entity.pdbx_description
1 polymer ?
#
loop_
_entity_poly.entity_id
_entity_poly.type
_entity_poly.pdbx_seq_one_letter_code
_entity_poly.pdbx_strand_id
1 'polypeptide(L)'
;MTHSPTDVTDSAGARRRRHLTRSLMVGAAAAGAAVSIAVPAQASVVTGHHIAGTAGAGARVVSDPRNVYAAPVARLTDGTAITIDCGVRIRRFNRDIVWHHITSPVTGYVAGHQIDTQRADRFLRGESTCAPAAGPARPGTTPTTPAPATPTPSRPVTPAPTTSAPAPAPSRPVTTAPTTPAPSLPATPAPSVPSATRGATITYNQGYAGSCVFYALDRFHKLTGVYPKAFGDAKYLAASAASNGWAVGSVPKADSLVIFQGGQNGASAQYGHAAWVEKVSGNQIYVAEMNFPNPYTVTYRWLTPVAGVQYIYAV
;
A
#
# COMPACT_ATOMS: atom_id res chain seq x y z
N MET A 1 56.09 4.44 45.89
CA MET A 1 57.52 4.76 46.02
C MET A 1 58.25 4.08 44.87
N THR A 2 59.06 4.88 44.22
CA THR A 2 60.02 4.59 43.15
C THR A 2 60.96 3.42 43.48
N HIS A 3 61.35 2.63 42.49
CA HIS A 3 62.74 2.52 41.99
C HIS A 3 62.92 1.33 41.02
N SER A 4 63.31 1.65 39.79
CA SER A 4 64.08 0.76 38.89
C SER A 4 65.48 0.51 39.49
N PRO A 5 66.28 -0.47 39.00
CA PRO A 5 67.10 -0.18 37.81
C PRO A 5 67.46 -1.39 36.89
N THR A 6 67.57 -1.07 35.60
CA THR A 6 68.60 -1.42 34.59
C THR A 6 69.23 -2.83 34.53
N ASP A 7 69.20 -3.43 33.34
CA ASP A 7 70.46 -3.73 32.64
C ASP A 7 70.31 -3.60 31.12
N VAL A 8 71.37 -3.10 30.51
CA VAL A 8 71.53 -2.71 29.10
C VAL A 8 72.54 -3.66 28.48
N THR A 9 72.26 -4.17 27.29
CA THR A 9 73.33 -4.47 26.33
C THR A 9 72.85 -4.20 24.92
N ASP A 10 73.40 -3.13 24.37
CA ASP A 10 73.33 -2.70 22.98
C ASP A 10 74.34 -3.50 22.16
N SER A 11 74.01 -3.75 20.90
CA SER A 11 74.97 -4.11 19.85
C SER A 11 74.42 -3.60 18.52
N ALA A 12 74.76 -2.34 18.26
CA ALA A 12 74.60 -1.67 16.99
C ALA A 12 75.61 -2.16 15.94
N GLY A 13 75.17 -2.16 14.68
CA GLY A 13 76.02 -2.23 13.50
C GLY A 13 75.24 -2.61 12.23
N ALA A 14 75.12 -1.86 11.13
CA ALA A 14 75.19 -0.46 10.76
C ALA A 14 75.04 -0.41 9.22
N ARG A 15 74.53 0.72 8.68
CA ARG A 15 74.63 1.25 7.29
C ARG A 15 73.59 0.80 6.25
N ARG A 16 73.03 1.67 5.37
CA ARG A 16 72.88 3.14 5.25
C ARG A 16 72.04 3.42 3.98
N ARG A 17 71.11 4.40 4.09
CA ARG A 17 70.76 5.52 3.16
C ARG A 17 70.36 5.21 1.69
N ARG A 18 69.10 5.49 1.28
CA ARG A 18 68.53 6.77 0.76
C ARG A 18 69.13 7.22 -0.58
N HIS A 19 68.31 7.48 -1.61
CA HIS A 19 68.11 8.82 -2.21
C HIS A 19 67.05 8.84 -3.32
N LEU A 20 66.22 9.91 -3.28
CA LEU A 20 65.23 10.38 -4.25
C LEU A 20 65.89 11.11 -5.43
N THR A 21 65.29 11.09 -6.64
CA THR A 21 64.98 12.23 -7.55
C THR A 21 64.47 11.67 -8.89
N ARG A 22 63.23 11.89 -9.37
CA ARG A 22 62.52 13.09 -9.87
C ARG A 22 63.08 13.61 -11.20
N SER A 23 62.30 13.51 -12.30
CA SER A 23 62.19 14.54 -13.36
C SER A 23 60.99 14.29 -14.31
N LEU A 24 60.21 15.36 -14.48
CA LEU A 24 59.14 15.67 -15.45
C LEU A 24 59.76 15.91 -16.87
N MET A 25 59.10 16.05 -18.04
CA MET A 25 57.70 16.19 -18.51
C MET A 25 57.68 16.18 -20.07
N VAL A 26 56.46 16.17 -20.65
CA VAL A 26 56.01 16.54 -22.04
C VAL A 26 56.41 15.58 -23.19
N GLY A 27 55.55 15.11 -24.08
CA GLY A 27 54.11 15.30 -24.34
C GLY A 27 53.71 14.68 -25.70
N ALA A 28 52.43 14.86 -26.04
CA ALA A 28 51.75 14.61 -27.32
C ALA A 28 51.07 13.24 -27.56
N ALA A 29 49.87 13.36 -28.12
CA ALA A 29 48.77 12.42 -28.16
C ALA A 29 48.89 11.35 -29.26
N ALA A 30 48.31 10.18 -28.99
CA ALA A 30 47.78 9.30 -30.03
C ALA A 30 46.49 8.64 -29.51
N ALA A 31 45.40 8.91 -30.22
CA ALA A 31 44.10 8.29 -30.05
C ALA A 31 44.21 6.76 -30.22
N GLY A 32 43.59 6.00 -29.33
CA GLY A 32 43.59 4.54 -29.38
C GLY A 32 42.47 3.99 -28.52
N ALA A 33 41.27 3.97 -29.11
CA ALA A 33 40.08 3.25 -28.68
C ALA A 33 39.95 2.99 -27.18
N ALA A 34 39.19 3.84 -26.48
CA ALA A 34 38.41 3.36 -25.36
C ALA A 34 37.46 2.28 -25.92
N VAL A 35 37.89 1.02 -25.90
CA VAL A 35 36.95 -0.09 -25.89
C VAL A 35 36.22 0.07 -24.57
N SER A 36 35.15 0.86 -24.60
CA SER A 36 34.09 0.76 -23.63
C SER A 36 33.55 -0.66 -23.79
N ILE A 37 34.20 -1.62 -23.12
CA ILE A 37 33.54 -2.85 -22.76
C ILE A 37 32.46 -2.37 -21.80
N ALA A 38 31.29 -2.05 -22.36
CA ALA A 38 30.09 -1.97 -21.57
C ALA A 38 29.99 -3.36 -20.96
N VAL A 39 30.49 -3.49 -19.72
CA VAL A 39 30.15 -4.61 -18.86
C VAL A 39 28.63 -4.61 -18.92
N PRO A 40 27.97 -5.60 -19.55
CA PRO A 40 26.54 -5.70 -19.37
C PRO A 40 26.40 -5.75 -17.87
N ALA A 41 25.67 -4.79 -17.27
CA ALA A 41 25.37 -4.84 -15.86
C ALA A 41 24.74 -6.22 -15.65
N GLN A 42 25.55 -7.17 -15.19
CA GLN A 42 25.14 -8.54 -15.10
C GLN A 42 23.99 -8.47 -14.12
N ALA A 43 22.80 -8.82 -14.59
CA ALA A 43 21.62 -8.88 -13.77
C ALA A 43 21.97 -9.82 -12.63
N SER A 44 22.32 -9.27 -11.48
CA SER A 44 22.76 -10.04 -10.33
C SER A 44 21.59 -10.92 -9.94
N VAL A 45 21.70 -12.20 -10.28
CA VAL A 45 20.64 -13.16 -10.02
C VAL A 45 20.52 -13.33 -8.52
N VAL A 46 19.38 -12.90 -7.98
CA VAL A 46 19.04 -13.05 -6.57
C VAL A 46 18.26 -14.35 -6.40
N THR A 47 18.76 -15.21 -5.53
CA THR A 47 18.17 -16.52 -5.19
C THR A 47 17.84 -16.57 -3.70
N GLY A 48 16.97 -17.52 -3.31
CA GLY A 48 16.59 -17.73 -1.91
C GLY A 48 15.31 -17.04 -1.47
N HIS A 49 14.61 -16.36 -2.40
CA HIS A 49 13.27 -15.84 -2.16
C HIS A 49 12.22 -16.90 -2.41
N HIS A 50 11.11 -16.78 -1.70
CA HIS A 50 9.96 -17.66 -1.87
C HIS A 50 8.66 -16.87 -1.96
N ILE A 51 7.67 -17.49 -2.60
CA ILE A 51 6.30 -16.97 -2.61
C ILE A 51 5.72 -17.04 -1.21
N ALA A 52 5.14 -15.95 -0.73
CA ALA A 52 4.55 -15.85 0.59
C ALA A 52 3.26 -15.01 0.58
N GLY A 53 2.37 -15.30 1.53
CA GLY A 53 1.19 -14.48 1.78
C GLY A 53 0.10 -14.58 0.72
N THR A 54 0.06 -15.66 -0.07
CA THR A 54 -0.94 -15.83 -1.14
C THR A 54 -2.21 -16.53 -0.66
N ALA A 55 -2.23 -17.02 0.59
CA ALA A 55 -3.41 -17.60 1.25
C ALA A 55 -4.11 -18.68 0.38
N GLY A 56 -3.30 -19.50 -0.32
CA GLY A 56 -3.77 -20.59 -1.17
C GLY A 56 -4.23 -20.20 -2.58
N ALA A 57 -4.30 -18.90 -2.93
CA ALA A 57 -4.65 -18.45 -4.28
C ALA A 57 -3.48 -18.53 -5.29
N GLY A 58 -2.26 -18.72 -4.77
CA GLY A 58 -1.01 -18.72 -5.50
C GLY A 58 -0.61 -17.33 -6.02
N ALA A 59 0.70 -17.07 -6.05
CA ALA A 59 1.25 -15.86 -6.62
C ALA A 59 1.01 -15.86 -8.12
N ARG A 60 0.55 -14.72 -8.64
CA ARG A 60 0.30 -14.56 -10.06
C ARG A 60 1.60 -14.18 -10.73
N VAL A 61 2.02 -15.01 -11.67
CA VAL A 61 3.09 -14.67 -12.60
C VAL A 61 2.43 -14.11 -13.86
N VAL A 62 2.80 -12.90 -14.27
CA VAL A 62 2.26 -12.23 -15.47
C VAL A 62 3.36 -12.03 -16.52
N SER A 63 3.00 -12.02 -17.79
CA SER A 63 3.95 -11.77 -18.88
C SER A 63 4.38 -10.30 -18.97
N ASP A 64 3.47 -9.36 -18.69
CA ASP A 64 3.77 -7.93 -18.63
C ASP A 64 3.17 -7.29 -17.36
N PRO A 65 4.01 -6.77 -16.44
CA PRO A 65 3.54 -6.15 -15.20
C PRO A 65 2.82 -4.82 -15.45
N ARG A 66 2.92 -4.24 -16.66
CA ARG A 66 2.12 -3.07 -17.07
C ARG A 66 0.68 -3.44 -17.40
N ASN A 67 0.37 -4.71 -17.67
CA ASN A 67 -0.97 -5.22 -17.91
C ASN A 67 -1.36 -6.29 -16.87
N VAL A 68 -1.70 -5.85 -15.65
CA VAL A 68 -2.04 -6.74 -14.52
C VAL A 68 -3.39 -7.46 -14.71
N TYR A 69 -4.19 -7.01 -15.69
CA TYR A 69 -5.44 -7.66 -16.07
C TYR A 69 -5.23 -8.81 -17.06
N ALA A 70 -4.01 -8.99 -17.57
CA ALA A 70 -3.69 -10.15 -18.39
C ALA A 70 -3.87 -11.44 -17.58
N ALA A 71 -4.31 -12.50 -18.28
CA ALA A 71 -4.33 -13.83 -17.69
C ALA A 71 -2.92 -14.18 -17.19
N PRO A 72 -2.79 -14.74 -15.97
CA PRO A 72 -1.48 -15.10 -15.43
C PRO A 72 -0.88 -16.23 -16.27
N VAL A 73 0.41 -16.15 -16.58
CA VAL A 73 1.15 -17.21 -17.26
C VAL A 73 1.34 -18.43 -16.35
N ALA A 74 1.33 -18.23 -15.03
CA ALA A 74 1.36 -19.29 -14.05
C ALA A 74 0.82 -18.83 -12.69
N ARG A 75 0.52 -19.81 -11.83
CA ARG A 75 0.25 -19.60 -10.40
C ARG A 75 1.23 -20.42 -9.58
N LEU A 76 2.00 -19.74 -8.72
CA LEU A 76 2.99 -20.39 -7.84
C LEU A 76 2.42 -20.50 -6.44
N THR A 77 2.52 -21.65 -5.80
CA THR A 77 2.02 -21.86 -4.44
C THR A 77 2.90 -21.16 -3.40
N ASP A 78 2.36 -20.90 -2.21
CA ASP A 78 3.17 -20.43 -1.07
C ASP A 78 4.35 -21.39 -0.81
N GLY A 79 5.50 -20.83 -0.44
CA GLY A 79 6.75 -21.56 -0.23
C GLY A 79 7.53 -21.91 -1.50
N THR A 80 6.99 -21.65 -2.70
CA THR A 80 7.72 -21.90 -3.96
C THR A 80 8.97 -21.04 -4.02
N ALA A 81 10.14 -21.67 -4.14
CA ALA A 81 11.41 -20.97 -4.35
C ALA A 81 11.44 -20.33 -5.74
N ILE A 82 11.87 -19.07 -5.80
CA ILE A 82 11.97 -18.30 -7.04
C ILE A 82 13.39 -17.77 -7.25
N THR A 83 13.75 -17.61 -8.51
CA THR A 83 15.00 -16.97 -8.93
C THR A 83 14.69 -15.67 -9.64
N ILE A 84 15.24 -14.56 -9.17
CA ILE A 84 14.99 -13.21 -9.66
C ILE A 84 16.24 -12.69 -10.37
N ASP A 85 16.12 -12.20 -11.59
CA ASP A 85 17.23 -11.59 -12.33
C ASP A 85 17.15 -10.05 -12.31
N CYS A 86 15.95 -9.50 -12.42
CA CYS A 86 15.76 -8.06 -12.45
C CYS A 86 14.38 -7.62 -11.95
N GLY A 87 14.23 -6.33 -11.67
CA GLY A 87 12.96 -5.75 -11.27
C GLY A 87 12.53 -4.57 -12.14
N VAL A 88 11.23 -4.33 -12.21
CA VAL A 88 10.62 -3.15 -12.85
C VAL A 88 9.83 -2.37 -11.80
N ARG A 89 10.06 -1.06 -11.75
CA ARG A 89 9.27 -0.13 -10.95
C ARG A 89 8.14 0.44 -11.80
N ILE A 90 6.90 0.21 -11.40
CA ILE A 90 5.71 0.72 -12.10
C ILE A 90 4.99 1.70 -11.19
N ARG A 91 4.90 2.95 -11.64
CA ARG A 91 4.14 3.99 -10.95
C ARG A 91 2.65 3.85 -11.28
N ARG A 92 1.82 3.59 -10.28
CA ARG A 92 0.35 3.51 -10.37
C ARG A 92 -0.23 4.43 -9.30
N PHE A 93 -1.09 5.37 -9.72
CA PHE A 93 -1.88 6.22 -8.81
C PHE A 93 -1.06 6.79 -7.64
N ASN A 94 0.08 7.43 -7.94
CA ASN A 94 1.03 8.04 -7.00
C ASN A 94 1.87 7.11 -6.11
N ARG A 95 1.86 5.79 -6.31
CA ARG A 95 2.84 4.88 -5.68
C ARG A 95 3.58 4.03 -6.69
N ASP A 96 4.82 3.70 -6.36
CA ASP A 96 5.63 2.77 -7.12
C ASP A 96 5.41 1.36 -6.60
N ILE A 97 5.08 0.44 -7.50
CA ILE A 97 5.05 -1.01 -7.23
C ILE A 97 6.23 -1.62 -7.95
N VAL A 98 7.08 -2.30 -7.20
CA VAL A 98 8.18 -3.10 -7.75
C VAL A 98 7.65 -4.49 -8.10
N TRP A 99 7.92 -4.88 -9.34
CA TRP A 99 7.68 -6.22 -9.87
C TRP A 99 9.02 -6.87 -10.12
N HIS A 100 9.16 -8.14 -9.73
CA HIS A 100 10.37 -8.92 -9.91
C HIS A 100 10.17 -9.84 -11.11
N HIS A 101 11.06 -9.76 -12.08
CA HIS A 101 11.17 -10.75 -13.13
C HIS A 101 11.78 -12.00 -12.51
N ILE A 102 11.10 -13.12 -12.68
CA ILE A 102 11.54 -14.44 -12.25
C ILE A 102 11.92 -15.25 -13.47
N THR A 103 12.96 -16.07 -13.35
CA THR A 103 13.42 -16.98 -14.40
C THR A 103 13.18 -18.45 -14.04
N SER A 104 12.87 -18.75 -12.77
CA SER A 104 12.57 -20.08 -12.27
C SER A 104 11.54 -20.00 -11.12
N PRO A 105 10.58 -20.94 -11.02
CA PRO A 105 10.39 -22.15 -11.87
C PRO A 105 9.72 -21.86 -13.23
N VAL A 106 9.22 -20.65 -13.42
CA VAL A 106 8.58 -20.16 -14.65
C VAL A 106 9.08 -18.75 -14.93
N THR A 107 9.10 -18.36 -16.20
CA THR A 107 9.53 -17.01 -16.58
C THR A 107 8.35 -16.04 -16.59
N GLY A 108 8.52 -14.88 -15.96
CA GLY A 108 7.53 -13.80 -15.96
C GLY A 108 7.72 -12.88 -14.77
N TYR A 109 6.69 -12.12 -14.40
CA TYR A 109 6.77 -11.11 -13.34
C TYR A 109 5.85 -11.44 -12.17
N VAL A 110 6.40 -11.35 -10.96
CA VAL A 110 5.66 -11.46 -9.69
C VAL A 110 5.73 -10.13 -8.95
N ALA A 111 4.65 -9.75 -8.26
CA ALA A 111 4.61 -8.50 -7.52
C ALA A 111 5.40 -8.62 -6.20
N GLY A 112 6.14 -7.58 -5.81
CA GLY A 112 7.00 -7.60 -4.63
C GLY A 112 6.30 -7.84 -3.28
N HIS A 113 4.97 -7.73 -3.22
CA HIS A 113 4.21 -8.07 -2.00
C HIS A 113 3.89 -9.57 -1.85
N GLN A 114 4.11 -10.37 -2.90
CA GLN A 114 3.82 -11.81 -2.93
C GLN A 114 5.06 -12.66 -2.67
N ILE A 115 6.21 -12.01 -2.44
CA ILE A 115 7.45 -12.66 -2.05
C ILE A 115 7.68 -12.44 -0.55
N ASP A 116 8.55 -13.23 0.06
CA ASP A 116 8.89 -13.18 1.48
C ASP A 116 9.36 -11.82 2.02
N THR A 117 9.63 -10.86 1.14
CA THR A 117 9.74 -9.45 1.50
C THR A 117 8.36 -8.80 1.42
N GLN A 118 7.75 -8.46 2.55
CA GLN A 118 6.48 -7.70 2.58
C GLN A 118 6.60 -6.24 2.05
N ARG A 119 7.63 -5.93 1.25
CA ARG A 119 7.97 -4.59 0.76
C ARG A 119 7.69 -4.50 -0.74
N ALA A 120 6.50 -4.03 -1.09
CA ALA A 120 6.05 -3.89 -2.48
C ALA A 120 6.73 -2.74 -3.26
N ASP A 121 7.46 -1.84 -2.59
CA ASP A 121 7.93 -0.57 -3.13
C ASP A 121 9.45 -0.51 -3.37
N ARG A 122 10.19 -1.59 -3.08
CA ARG A 122 11.66 -1.61 -3.12
C ARG A 122 12.20 -2.80 -3.90
N PHE A 123 13.30 -2.57 -4.60
CA PHE A 123 14.11 -3.66 -5.14
C PHE A 123 14.78 -4.42 -4.01
N LEU A 124 15.06 -5.69 -4.26
CA LEU A 124 15.83 -6.54 -3.38
C LEU A 124 17.29 -6.08 -3.35
N ARG A 125 18.01 -6.44 -2.27
CA ARG A 125 19.42 -6.10 -2.15
C ARG A 125 20.19 -6.81 -3.26
N GLY A 126 20.83 -6.02 -4.13
CA GLY A 126 21.60 -6.55 -5.25
C GLY A 126 20.76 -6.84 -6.50
N GLU A 127 19.44 -6.61 -6.49
CA GLU A 127 18.61 -6.74 -7.69
C GLU A 127 18.86 -5.59 -8.67
N SER A 128 18.96 -5.92 -9.95
CA SER A 128 19.12 -4.97 -11.05
C SER A 128 17.78 -4.48 -11.59
N THR A 129 17.72 -3.30 -12.20
CA THR A 129 16.54 -2.90 -12.98
C THR A 129 16.50 -3.64 -14.30
N CYS A 130 15.34 -4.19 -14.68
CA CYS A 130 15.19 -4.84 -15.98
C CYS A 130 15.49 -3.85 -17.09
N ALA A 131 16.31 -4.27 -18.06
CA ALA A 131 16.48 -3.51 -19.29
C ALA A 131 15.09 -3.34 -19.94
N PRO A 132 14.76 -2.15 -20.47
CA PRO A 132 13.55 -2.01 -21.25
C PRO A 132 13.60 -3.05 -22.37
N ALA A 133 12.59 -3.93 -22.43
CA ALA A 133 12.44 -4.83 -23.56
C ALA A 133 12.53 -3.98 -24.83
N ALA A 134 13.46 -4.32 -25.71
CA ALA A 134 13.73 -3.59 -26.93
C ALA A 134 12.49 -3.65 -27.84
N GLY A 135 11.56 -2.73 -27.63
CA GLY A 135 10.53 -2.38 -28.61
C GLY A 135 11.17 -1.63 -29.78
N PRO A 136 10.56 -1.65 -30.97
CA PRO A 136 11.18 -1.08 -32.17
C PRO A 136 11.46 0.42 -31.96
N ALA A 137 12.70 0.81 -32.24
CA ALA A 137 13.19 2.16 -32.04
C ALA A 137 12.33 3.18 -32.80
N ARG A 138 11.82 4.20 -32.10
CA ARG A 138 11.21 5.38 -32.72
C ARG A 138 12.25 6.51 -32.78
N PRO A 139 12.38 7.26 -33.90
CA PRO A 139 13.48 8.20 -34.09
C PRO A 139 13.33 9.46 -33.22
N GLY A 140 14.42 9.79 -32.52
CA GLY A 140 14.93 11.12 -32.21
C GLY A 140 13.99 12.23 -31.75
N THR A 141 14.06 12.56 -30.46
CA THR A 141 14.05 13.97 -30.01
C THR A 141 15.03 14.15 -28.86
N THR A 142 15.95 15.07 -29.08
CA THR A 142 17.08 15.52 -28.24
C THR A 142 16.65 15.97 -26.83
N PRO A 143 17.50 15.83 -25.79
CA PRO A 143 17.15 16.27 -24.43
C PRO A 143 17.34 17.79 -24.29
N THR A 144 16.30 18.52 -23.91
CA THR A 144 16.40 19.92 -23.46
C THR A 144 16.49 19.96 -21.94
N THR A 145 17.59 20.54 -21.45
CA THR A 145 17.93 20.83 -20.04
C THR A 145 16.82 21.57 -19.29
N PRO A 146 16.50 21.24 -18.03
CA PRO A 146 15.63 22.08 -17.19
C PRO A 146 16.40 23.26 -16.58
N ALA A 147 15.84 24.46 -16.69
CA ALA A 147 16.28 25.67 -15.99
C ALA A 147 15.91 25.62 -14.49
N PRO A 148 16.68 26.28 -13.59
CA PRO A 148 16.48 26.21 -12.14
C PRO A 148 15.29 27.05 -11.66
N ALA A 149 14.57 26.53 -10.66
CA ALA A 149 13.44 27.19 -10.00
C ALA A 149 13.92 28.17 -8.91
N THR A 150 13.38 29.39 -8.94
CA THR A 150 13.56 30.44 -7.93
C THR A 150 12.61 30.19 -6.73
N PRO A 151 13.04 30.37 -5.47
CA PRO A 151 12.19 30.19 -4.29
C PRO A 151 11.28 31.40 -4.03
N THR A 152 10.01 31.14 -3.70
CA THR A 152 9.03 32.14 -3.24
C THR A 152 9.08 32.29 -1.72
N PRO A 153 9.07 33.51 -1.14
CA PRO A 153 9.20 33.73 0.30
C PRO A 153 7.87 33.59 1.07
N SER A 154 8.01 33.06 2.30
CA SER A 154 6.99 32.82 3.31
C SER A 154 6.35 34.12 3.85
N ARG A 155 5.03 34.11 4.05
CA ARG A 155 4.29 35.22 4.67
C ARG A 155 4.26 35.08 6.21
N PRO A 156 4.45 36.16 6.99
CA PRO A 156 4.35 36.11 8.46
C PRO A 156 2.90 36.04 8.93
N VAL A 157 2.69 35.35 10.05
CA VAL A 157 1.42 35.32 10.79
C VAL A 157 1.59 36.21 12.03
N THR A 158 0.82 37.30 12.12
CA THR A 158 0.76 38.19 13.28
C THR A 158 -0.43 37.77 14.17
N PRO A 159 -0.30 37.73 15.51
CA PRO A 159 -1.43 37.44 16.42
C PRO A 159 -2.05 38.70 17.07
N ALA A 160 -3.19 38.45 17.75
CA ALA A 160 -3.91 39.27 18.75
C ALA A 160 -5.14 40.08 18.25
N PRO A 161 -6.15 40.43 19.10
CA PRO A 161 -6.21 40.29 20.56
C PRO A 161 -7.49 39.62 21.14
N THR A 162 -7.40 39.32 22.44
CA THR A 162 -8.47 39.03 23.40
C THR A 162 -9.34 40.26 23.69
N THR A 163 -10.66 40.07 23.79
CA THR A 163 -11.58 40.98 24.48
C THR A 163 -12.69 40.19 25.18
N SER A 164 -12.95 40.57 26.43
CA SER A 164 -13.87 39.93 27.36
C SER A 164 -15.25 40.61 27.41
N ALA A 165 -16.23 39.83 27.91
CA ALA A 165 -17.49 40.21 28.61
C ALA A 165 -18.76 40.52 27.76
N PRO A 166 -20.00 40.36 28.28
CA PRO A 166 -20.42 39.99 29.65
C PRO A 166 -21.45 38.81 29.75
N ALA A 167 -21.75 38.43 30.99
CA ALA A 167 -22.63 37.33 31.42
C ALA A 167 -24.13 37.51 31.03
N PRO A 168 -24.88 36.41 30.81
CA PRO A 168 -26.33 36.47 30.64
C PRO A 168 -27.08 36.54 31.98
N ALA A 169 -28.12 37.39 32.01
CA ALA A 169 -29.02 37.64 33.13
C ALA A 169 -29.91 36.42 33.50
N PRO A 170 -30.43 36.34 34.74
CA PRO A 170 -31.22 35.21 35.21
C PRO A 170 -32.60 35.11 34.54
N SER A 171 -32.93 33.91 34.05
CA SER A 171 -34.23 33.59 33.45
C SER A 171 -35.31 33.41 34.52
N ARG A 172 -36.45 34.08 34.34
CA ARG A 172 -37.68 33.91 35.14
C ARG A 172 -38.21 32.46 35.08
N PRO A 173 -38.92 31.97 36.11
CA PRO A 173 -39.63 30.69 36.04
C PRO A 173 -40.82 30.83 35.08
N VAL A 174 -40.85 30.00 34.02
CA VAL A 174 -42.03 29.83 33.18
C VAL A 174 -42.86 28.70 33.78
N THR A 175 -44.03 29.06 34.28
CA THR A 175 -45.08 28.15 34.74
C THR A 175 -45.46 27.16 33.64
N THR A 176 -45.35 25.86 33.92
CA THR A 176 -45.82 24.78 33.05
C THR A 176 -47.34 24.79 32.97
N ALA A 177 -47.90 25.06 31.79
CA ALA A 177 -49.29 24.76 31.48
C ALA A 177 -49.41 23.27 31.11
N PRO A 178 -50.40 22.51 31.64
CA PRO A 178 -50.60 21.13 31.27
C PRO A 178 -51.22 21.07 29.86
N THR A 179 -50.47 20.57 28.89
CA THR A 179 -50.99 20.26 27.56
C THR A 179 -51.26 18.76 27.48
N THR A 180 -52.55 18.45 27.35
CA THR A 180 -53.11 17.13 27.03
C THR A 180 -52.34 16.46 25.88
N PRO A 181 -51.93 15.18 26.00
CA PRO A 181 -51.27 14.48 24.89
C PRO A 181 -52.22 14.33 23.71
N ALA A 182 -51.81 14.83 22.55
CA ALA A 182 -52.47 14.54 21.28
C ALA A 182 -52.35 13.04 20.96
N PRO A 183 -53.37 12.40 20.35
CA PRO A 183 -53.28 11.01 19.91
C PRO A 183 -52.13 10.85 18.91
N SER A 184 -51.13 10.04 19.28
CA SER A 184 -49.98 9.72 18.43
C SER A 184 -50.43 8.90 17.22
N LEU A 185 -50.18 9.44 16.02
CA LEU A 185 -50.26 8.70 14.76
C LEU A 185 -49.38 7.43 14.84
N PRO A 186 -49.73 6.35 14.13
CA PRO A 186 -48.87 5.15 14.06
C PRO A 186 -47.48 5.54 13.57
N ALA A 187 -46.45 5.21 14.35
CA ALA A 187 -45.08 5.43 13.96
C ALA A 187 -44.77 4.62 12.68
N THR A 188 -44.21 5.27 11.67
CA THR A 188 -43.61 4.62 10.51
C THR A 188 -42.65 3.52 11.00
N PRO A 189 -42.74 2.28 10.51
CA PRO A 189 -41.83 1.21 10.91
C PRO A 189 -40.39 1.67 10.71
N ALA A 190 -39.55 1.50 11.74
CA ALA A 190 -38.12 1.75 11.62
C ALA A 190 -37.54 0.87 10.48
N PRO A 191 -36.52 1.33 9.74
CA PRO A 191 -35.86 0.51 8.71
C PRO A 191 -35.38 -0.80 9.33
N SER A 192 -35.95 -1.93 8.91
CA SER A 192 -35.56 -3.24 9.40
C SER A 192 -34.33 -3.75 8.65
N VAL A 193 -33.36 -4.30 9.39
CA VAL A 193 -32.24 -5.03 8.80
C VAL A 193 -32.84 -6.28 8.12
N PRO A 194 -32.57 -6.53 6.82
CA PRO A 194 -32.99 -7.75 6.16
C PRO A 194 -32.51 -8.99 6.93
N SER A 195 -33.32 -10.05 7.00
CA SER A 195 -32.86 -11.33 7.51
C SER A 195 -31.63 -11.78 6.73
N ALA A 196 -30.53 -11.94 7.45
CA ALA A 196 -29.27 -12.30 6.84
C ALA A 196 -29.41 -13.69 6.17
N THR A 197 -29.15 -13.75 4.87
CA THR A 197 -29.27 -14.94 4.04
C THR A 197 -27.89 -15.32 3.54
N ARG A 198 -27.52 -16.60 3.69
CA ARG A 198 -26.24 -17.13 3.20
C ARG A 198 -26.30 -17.28 1.69
N GLY A 199 -25.41 -16.58 0.99
CA GLY A 199 -25.21 -16.75 -0.45
C GLY A 199 -24.10 -17.75 -0.78
N ALA A 200 -23.78 -17.84 -2.07
CA ALA A 200 -22.67 -18.66 -2.56
C ALA A 200 -21.33 -18.19 -1.98
N THR A 201 -20.44 -19.13 -1.72
CA THR A 201 -19.12 -18.89 -1.12
C THR A 201 -17.99 -19.20 -2.08
N ILE A 202 -16.81 -18.69 -1.78
CA ILE A 202 -15.54 -19.07 -2.42
C ILE A 202 -14.54 -19.52 -1.35
N THR A 203 -13.52 -20.26 -1.75
CA THR A 203 -12.51 -20.84 -0.85
C THR A 203 -11.30 -19.96 -0.63
N TYR A 204 -11.22 -18.81 -1.31
CA TYR A 204 -10.07 -17.90 -1.28
C TYR A 204 -10.52 -16.44 -1.16
N ASN A 205 -9.64 -15.58 -0.65
CA ASN A 205 -9.88 -14.14 -0.63
C ASN A 205 -9.59 -13.53 -2.02
N GLN A 206 -10.60 -12.94 -2.65
CA GLN A 206 -10.44 -12.35 -3.98
C GLN A 206 -9.74 -10.98 -3.98
N GLY A 207 -9.71 -10.30 -2.82
CA GLY A 207 -9.06 -9.00 -2.70
C GLY A 207 -7.53 -9.11 -2.81
N TYR A 208 -6.90 -8.07 -3.34
CA TYR A 208 -5.44 -7.97 -3.33
C TYR A 208 -4.93 -7.73 -1.91
N ALA A 209 -3.92 -8.49 -1.46
CA ALA A 209 -3.32 -8.30 -0.15
C ALA A 209 -2.96 -6.82 0.08
N GLY A 210 -3.25 -6.31 1.27
CA GLY A 210 -3.05 -4.90 1.60
C GLY A 210 -4.15 -3.95 1.14
N SER A 211 -5.18 -4.42 0.41
CA SER A 211 -6.32 -3.61 -0.03
C SER A 211 -7.47 -3.58 0.98
N CYS A 212 -8.37 -2.61 0.83
CA CYS A 212 -9.61 -2.49 1.62
C CYS A 212 -10.51 -3.73 1.45
N VAL A 213 -10.66 -4.20 0.22
CA VAL A 213 -11.45 -5.40 -0.12
C VAL A 213 -10.87 -6.64 0.55
N PHE A 214 -9.56 -6.83 0.48
CA PHE A 214 -8.90 -7.98 1.12
C PHE A 214 -9.17 -8.01 2.61
N TYR A 215 -8.97 -6.89 3.31
CA TYR A 215 -9.20 -6.82 4.75
C TYR A 215 -10.67 -7.06 5.12
N ALA A 216 -11.61 -6.42 4.43
CA ALA A 216 -13.03 -6.56 4.73
C ALA A 216 -13.52 -8.01 4.53
N LEU A 217 -13.08 -8.68 3.45
CA LEU A 217 -13.39 -10.09 3.21
C LEU A 217 -12.69 -11.04 4.19
N ASP A 218 -11.47 -10.72 4.61
CA ASP A 218 -10.74 -11.49 5.64
C ASP A 218 -11.45 -11.42 7.00
N ARG A 219 -11.94 -10.23 7.39
CA ARG A 219 -12.77 -10.08 8.60
C ARG A 219 -14.06 -10.89 8.52
N PHE A 220 -14.73 -10.86 7.38
CA PHE A 220 -15.94 -11.69 7.15
C PHE A 220 -15.65 -13.17 7.30
N HIS A 221 -14.56 -13.66 6.71
CA HIS A 221 -14.15 -15.05 6.83
C HIS A 221 -13.79 -15.43 8.26
N LYS A 222 -13.06 -14.58 8.98
CA LYS A 222 -12.73 -14.80 10.40
C LYS A 222 -13.96 -14.93 11.28
N LEU A 223 -15.05 -14.22 10.97
CA LEU A 223 -16.30 -14.33 11.71
C LEU A 223 -17.14 -15.55 11.28
N THR A 224 -17.30 -15.77 9.98
CA THR A 224 -18.30 -16.71 9.44
C THR A 224 -17.71 -18.07 9.02
N GLY A 225 -16.38 -18.18 8.96
CA GLY A 225 -15.67 -19.32 8.42
C GLY A 225 -15.67 -19.43 6.89
N VAL A 226 -16.26 -18.46 6.16
CA VAL A 226 -16.38 -18.52 4.69
C VAL A 226 -16.07 -17.18 4.02
N TYR A 227 -15.59 -17.20 2.78
CA TYR A 227 -15.55 -15.99 1.96
C TYR A 227 -16.83 -15.88 1.14
N PRO A 228 -17.53 -14.72 1.17
CA PRO A 228 -18.70 -14.51 0.32
C PRO A 228 -18.23 -14.40 -1.13
N LYS A 229 -18.99 -14.98 -2.06
CA LYS A 229 -18.74 -14.84 -3.50
C LYS A 229 -19.13 -13.43 -3.96
N ALA A 230 -18.22 -12.48 -3.76
CA ALA A 230 -18.37 -11.08 -4.13
C ALA A 230 -17.09 -10.59 -4.82
N PHE A 231 -17.18 -10.15 -6.07
CA PHE A 231 -16.03 -9.84 -6.92
C PHE A 231 -15.97 -8.38 -7.35
N GLY A 232 -14.77 -7.99 -7.79
CA GLY A 232 -14.50 -6.67 -8.36
C GLY A 232 -14.01 -5.66 -7.32
N ASP A 233 -13.94 -4.41 -7.77
CA ASP A 233 -13.61 -3.28 -6.91
C ASP A 233 -14.63 -3.13 -5.77
N ALA A 234 -14.25 -2.40 -4.72
CA ALA A 234 -15.06 -2.24 -3.53
C ALA A 234 -16.51 -1.84 -3.84
N LYS A 235 -16.72 -0.87 -4.74
CA LYS A 235 -18.05 -0.39 -5.13
C LYS A 235 -18.98 -1.45 -5.74
N TYR A 236 -18.42 -2.53 -6.31
CA TYR A 236 -19.19 -3.61 -6.95
C TYR A 236 -19.49 -4.77 -5.99
N LEU A 237 -18.85 -4.84 -4.82
CA LEU A 237 -18.99 -5.98 -3.91
C LEU A 237 -20.43 -6.22 -3.48
N ALA A 238 -21.18 -5.16 -3.13
CA ALA A 238 -22.57 -5.29 -2.70
C ALA A 238 -23.46 -5.89 -3.81
N ALA A 239 -23.36 -5.35 -5.03
CA ALA A 239 -24.12 -5.87 -6.17
C ALA A 239 -23.73 -7.32 -6.52
N SER A 240 -22.43 -7.64 -6.48
CA SER A 240 -21.94 -9.00 -6.70
C SER A 240 -22.38 -9.96 -5.60
N ALA A 241 -22.40 -9.54 -4.33
CA ALA A 241 -22.82 -10.40 -3.23
C ALA A 241 -24.33 -10.71 -3.34
N ALA A 242 -25.13 -9.68 -3.64
CA ALA A 242 -26.57 -9.83 -3.85
C ALA A 242 -26.89 -10.78 -5.01
N SER A 243 -26.20 -10.67 -6.15
CA SER A 243 -26.40 -11.59 -7.27
C SER A 243 -25.97 -13.03 -6.98
N ASN A 244 -25.14 -13.23 -5.96
CA ASN A 244 -24.74 -14.54 -5.44
C ASN A 244 -25.57 -14.97 -4.22
N GLY A 245 -26.68 -14.30 -3.92
CA GLY A 245 -27.65 -14.72 -2.90
C GLY A 245 -27.34 -14.28 -1.47
N TRP A 246 -26.35 -13.42 -1.26
CA TRP A 246 -26.11 -12.83 0.06
C TRP A 246 -27.13 -11.74 0.37
N ALA A 247 -27.55 -11.65 1.63
CA ALA A 247 -28.37 -10.53 2.08
C ALA A 247 -27.57 -9.23 2.03
N VAL A 248 -28.09 -8.27 1.26
CA VAL A 248 -27.54 -6.92 1.11
C VAL A 248 -28.61 -5.91 1.44
N GLY A 249 -28.24 -4.85 2.15
CA GLY A 249 -29.18 -3.79 2.53
C GLY A 249 -28.50 -2.45 2.74
N SER A 250 -29.27 -1.49 3.22
CA SER A 250 -28.83 -0.12 3.50
C SER A 250 -28.80 0.20 5.00
N VAL A 251 -29.23 -0.73 5.85
CA VAL A 251 -29.30 -0.53 7.30
C VAL A 251 -27.96 -0.91 7.93
N PRO A 252 -27.30 -0.01 8.67
CA PRO A 252 -26.05 -0.33 9.37
C PRO A 252 -26.24 -1.46 10.37
N LYS A 253 -25.35 -2.45 10.34
CA LYS A 253 -25.33 -3.58 11.28
C LYS A 253 -23.90 -3.87 11.68
N ALA A 254 -23.66 -4.10 12.97
CA ALA A 254 -22.38 -4.66 13.41
C ALA A 254 -22.17 -6.03 12.77
N ASP A 255 -20.91 -6.40 12.59
CA ASP A 255 -20.52 -7.66 11.97
C ASP A 255 -21.03 -7.77 10.53
N SER A 256 -20.78 -6.72 9.74
CA SER A 256 -21.11 -6.69 8.32
C SER A 256 -20.00 -6.01 7.53
N LEU A 257 -19.91 -6.30 6.23
CA LEU A 257 -19.16 -5.43 5.33
C LEU A 257 -19.98 -4.17 5.12
N VAL A 258 -19.31 -3.03 5.11
CA VAL A 258 -19.86 -1.77 4.61
C VAL A 258 -19.15 -1.40 3.31
N ILE A 259 -19.95 -1.06 2.30
CA ILE A 259 -19.53 -0.74 0.94
C ILE A 259 -19.87 0.71 0.65
N PHE A 260 -18.83 1.49 0.39
CA PHE A 260 -18.91 2.89 -0.02
C PHE A 260 -18.73 2.98 -1.53
N GLN A 261 -19.70 3.60 -2.19
CA GLN A 261 -19.60 3.97 -3.60
C GLN A 261 -18.58 5.08 -3.80
N GLY A 262 -18.26 5.38 -5.06
CA GLY A 262 -17.27 6.40 -5.40
C GLY A 262 -17.59 7.76 -4.76
N GLY A 263 -16.64 8.33 -4.01
CA GLY A 263 -16.77 9.64 -3.36
C GLY A 263 -17.55 9.65 -2.04
N GLN A 264 -18.15 8.53 -1.61
CA GLN A 264 -18.87 8.47 -0.34
C GLN A 264 -17.91 8.38 0.85
N ASN A 265 -18.13 9.19 1.89
CA ASN A 265 -17.39 9.10 3.16
C ASN A 265 -15.84 9.08 3.02
N GLY A 266 -15.30 9.73 1.98
CA GLY A 266 -13.87 9.78 1.65
C GLY A 266 -13.38 8.64 0.74
N ALA A 267 -14.27 7.76 0.28
CA ALA A 267 -13.95 6.67 -0.63
C ALA A 267 -13.41 7.17 -1.97
N SER A 268 -12.54 6.36 -2.59
CA SER A 268 -12.02 6.63 -3.93
C SER A 268 -13.18 6.75 -4.93
N ALA A 269 -13.21 7.85 -5.70
CA ALA A 269 -14.22 8.03 -6.75
C ALA A 269 -14.20 6.90 -7.80
N GLN A 270 -13.02 6.33 -8.07
CA GLN A 270 -12.86 5.29 -9.08
C GLN A 270 -13.28 3.90 -8.57
N TYR A 271 -12.84 3.52 -7.37
CA TYR A 271 -12.92 2.15 -6.86
C TYR A 271 -13.96 1.94 -5.76
N GLY A 272 -14.44 3.02 -5.14
CA GLY A 272 -15.18 2.95 -3.88
C GLY A 272 -14.28 2.60 -2.71
N HIS A 273 -14.89 2.14 -1.62
CA HIS A 273 -14.18 1.65 -0.44
C HIS A 273 -14.97 0.55 0.26
N ALA A 274 -14.28 -0.38 0.92
CA ALA A 274 -14.91 -1.47 1.68
C ALA A 274 -14.27 -1.54 3.06
N ALA A 275 -15.10 -1.64 4.09
CA ALA A 275 -14.65 -1.75 5.46
C ALA A 275 -15.46 -2.79 6.22
N TRP A 276 -15.00 -3.13 7.42
CA TRP A 276 -15.73 -3.98 8.35
C TRP A 276 -16.40 -3.12 9.42
N VAL A 277 -17.68 -3.36 9.70
CA VAL A 277 -18.42 -2.66 10.76
C VAL A 277 -18.19 -3.36 12.09
N GLU A 278 -17.37 -2.75 12.94
CA GLU A 278 -17.10 -3.25 14.29
C GLU A 278 -18.26 -2.92 15.24
N LYS A 279 -18.85 -1.72 15.16
CA LYS A 279 -19.94 -1.27 16.03
C LYS A 279 -20.89 -0.31 15.31
N VAL A 280 -22.15 -0.27 15.76
CA VAL A 280 -23.15 0.73 15.36
C VAL A 280 -23.63 1.46 16.61
N SER A 281 -23.67 2.78 16.59
CA SER A 281 -24.12 3.62 17.70
C SER A 281 -24.94 4.79 17.16
N GLY A 282 -26.27 4.72 17.29
CA GLY A 282 -27.18 5.68 16.69
C GLY A 282 -26.98 5.75 15.18
N ASN A 283 -26.66 6.94 14.67
CA ASN A 283 -26.45 7.18 13.24
C ASN A 283 -25.00 6.99 12.80
N GLN A 284 -24.10 6.57 13.70
CA GLN A 284 -22.68 6.38 13.41
C GLN A 284 -22.31 4.90 13.40
N ILE A 285 -21.29 4.59 12.60
CA ILE A 285 -20.63 3.29 12.59
C ILE A 285 -19.16 3.45 12.96
N TYR A 286 -18.65 2.50 13.73
CA TYR A 286 -17.22 2.31 13.96
C TYR A 286 -16.73 1.26 12.99
N VAL A 287 -15.84 1.65 12.09
CA VAL A 287 -15.32 0.78 11.04
C VAL A 287 -13.86 0.46 11.26
N ALA A 288 -13.47 -0.77 10.92
CA ALA A 288 -12.10 -1.18 10.71
C ALA A 288 -11.86 -1.32 9.20
N GLU A 289 -10.83 -0.67 8.68
CA GLU A 289 -10.57 -0.62 7.25
C GLU A 289 -9.07 -0.65 6.95
N MET A 290 -8.69 -1.12 5.77
CA MET A 290 -7.30 -1.15 5.32
C MET A 290 -7.13 -0.30 4.07
N ASN A 291 -5.94 0.22 3.83
CA ASN A 291 -5.68 1.10 2.69
C ASN A 291 -6.43 2.44 2.75
N PHE A 292 -6.61 2.93 3.98
CA PHE A 292 -7.20 4.23 4.28
C PHE A 292 -6.44 4.85 5.48
N PRO A 293 -5.16 5.27 5.33
CA PRO A 293 -4.60 5.89 4.12
C PRO A 293 -3.57 5.06 3.31
N ASN A 294 -3.00 4.01 3.90
CA ASN A 294 -1.89 3.26 3.30
C ASN A 294 -2.20 1.76 3.23
N PRO A 295 -1.77 1.05 2.17
CA PRO A 295 -1.90 -0.40 2.07
C PRO A 295 -1.28 -1.08 3.29
N TYR A 296 -1.81 -2.24 3.66
CA TYR A 296 -1.39 -3.01 4.84
C TYR A 296 -1.56 -2.32 6.20
N THR A 297 -2.00 -1.05 6.21
CA THR A 297 -2.32 -0.34 7.45
C THR A 297 -3.80 -0.47 7.72
N VAL A 298 -4.13 -1.12 8.83
CA VAL A 298 -5.50 -1.13 9.35
C VAL A 298 -5.71 0.13 10.17
N THR A 299 -6.75 0.88 9.84
CA THR A 299 -7.21 2.05 10.57
C THR A 299 -8.62 1.82 11.08
N TYR A 300 -8.98 2.62 12.09
CA TYR A 300 -10.31 2.59 12.69
C TYR A 300 -10.83 4.01 12.79
N ARG A 301 -12.11 4.20 12.48
CA ARG A 301 -12.75 5.50 12.67
C ARG A 301 -14.25 5.38 12.90
N TRP A 302 -14.78 6.41 13.54
CA TRP A 302 -16.21 6.68 13.55
C TRP A 302 -16.58 7.51 12.31
N LEU A 303 -17.70 7.18 11.69
CA LEU A 303 -18.28 7.97 10.62
C LEU A 303 -19.81 7.85 10.61
N THR A 304 -20.46 8.85 10.04
CA THR A 304 -21.90 8.82 9.72
C THR A 304 -22.05 8.40 8.25
N PRO A 305 -22.62 7.22 7.95
CA PRO A 305 -22.80 6.76 6.57
C PRO A 305 -23.68 7.73 5.78
N VAL A 306 -23.27 8.07 4.56
CA VAL A 306 -24.13 8.85 3.65
C VAL A 306 -25.15 7.95 2.95
N ALA A 307 -26.16 8.56 2.33
CA ALA A 307 -27.13 7.84 1.53
C ALA A 307 -26.45 7.02 0.41
N GLY A 308 -26.92 5.79 0.20
CA GLY A 308 -26.39 4.88 -0.82
C GLY A 308 -25.22 4.01 -0.36
N VAL A 309 -24.78 4.10 0.90
CA VAL A 309 -23.90 3.09 1.51
C VAL A 309 -24.66 1.77 1.64
N GLN A 310 -23.99 0.67 1.29
CA GLN A 310 -24.60 -0.67 1.29
C GLN A 310 -23.87 -1.59 2.26
N TYR A 311 -24.58 -2.59 2.79
CA TYR A 311 -24.06 -3.55 3.75
C TYR A 311 -24.27 -4.97 3.24
N ILE A 312 -23.24 -5.81 3.37
CA ILE A 312 -23.35 -7.26 3.14
C ILE A 312 -23.39 -7.93 4.51
N TYR A 313 -24.52 -8.52 4.87
CA TYR A 313 -24.73 -9.04 6.21
C TYR A 313 -24.09 -10.42 6.40
N ALA A 314 -23.22 -10.53 7.41
CA ALA A 314 -22.71 -11.82 7.84
C ALA A 314 -23.81 -12.63 8.55
N VAL A 315 -23.82 -13.93 8.30
CA VAL A 315 -24.74 -14.95 8.86
C VAL A 315 -23.98 -15.93 9.75
#